data_AF-A0A953AVF0-F1
#
_entry.id   AF-A0A953AVF0-F1
#
_cell.length_a   1.000
_cell.length_b   1.000
_cell.length_c   1.000
_cell.angle_alpha   90.00
_cell.angle_beta   90.00
_cell.angle_gamma   90.00
#
_symmetry.space_group_name_H-M   'P 1'
#
loop_
_entity.id
_entity.type
_entity.pdbx_description
1 polymer ?
#
loop_
_entity_poly.entity_id
_entity_poly.type
_entity_poly.pdbx_seq_one_letter_code
_entity_poly.pdbx_strand_id
1 'polypeptide(L)' 'MRLIGLDPGLRHTGWGIIEAAGPRLRYVCVVYTTPSPR' A
#
# COMPACT_ATOMS: atom_id res chain seq x y z
N MET A 1 6.90 6.28 -12.36
CA MET A 1 6.62 6.90 -11.03
C MET A 1 6.07 5.82 -10.10
N ARG A 2 6.39 5.82 -8.80
CA ARG A 2 5.74 4.93 -7.83
C ARG A 2 4.71 5.70 -7.02
N LEU A 3 3.53 5.13 -6.85
CA LEU A 3 2.44 5.68 -6.07
C LEU A 3 2.16 4.73 -4.91
N ILE A 4 1.97 5.29 -3.71
CA ILE A 4 1.57 4.55 -2.51
C ILE A 4 0.12 4.89 -2.17
N GLY A 5 -0.69 3.85 -1.97
CA GLY A 5 -2.01 3.97 -1.34
C GLY A 5 -1.90 3.59 0.13
N LEU A 6 -2.47 4.42 1.01
CA LEU A 6 -2.57 4.17 2.44
C LEU A 6 -4.05 4.04 2.83
N ASP A 7 -4.39 2.97 3.53
CA ASP A 7 -5.72 2.73 4.12
C ASP A 7 -5.54 2.52 5.64
N PRO A 8 -5.52 3.61 6.43
CA PRO A 8 -5.30 3.53 7.86
C PRO A 8 -6.57 3.10 8.62
N GLY A 9 -6.47 1.97 9.32
CA GLY A 9 -7.45 1.54 10.32
C GLY A 9 -6.90 1.57 11.75
N LEU A 10 -7.79 1.49 12.74
CA LEU A 10 -7.45 1.59 14.17
C LEU A 10 -6.55 0.45 14.69
N ARG A 11 -6.60 -0.72 14.05
CA ARG A 11 -5.86 -1.93 14.45
C ARG A 11 -4.97 -2.50 13.34
N HIS A 12 -5.25 -2.13 12.10
CA HIS A 12 -4.54 -2.62 10.93
C HIS A 12 -4.37 -1.46 9.97
N THR A 13 -3.24 -1.42 9.29
CA THR A 13 -3.03 -0.50 8.18
C THR A 13 -2.78 -1.33 6.94
N GLY A 14 -3.67 -1.17 5.97
CA GLY A 14 -3.45 -1.66 4.61
C GLY A 14 -2.65 -0.63 3.83
N TRP A 15 -1.69 -1.07 3.04
CA TRP A 15 -1.02 -0.21 2.08
C TRP A 15 -0.53 -1.01 0.88
N GLY A 16 -0.31 -0.31 -0.23
CA GLY A 16 0.16 -0.94 -1.46
C GLY A 16 0.87 0.03 -2.36
N ILE A 17 1.64 -0.51 -3.30
CA ILE A 17 2.40 0.26 -4.27
C ILE A 17 2.00 -0.16 -5.68
N ILE A 18 1.84 0.84 -6.55
CA ILE A 18 1.77 0.65 -7.99
C ILE A 18 2.88 1.46 -8.68
N GLU A 19 3.31 0.98 -9.83
CA GLU A 19 4.12 1.76 -10.76
C GLU A 19 3.23 2.35 -11.86
N ALA A 20 3.35 3.65 -12.08
CA ALA A 20 2.71 4.37 -13.18
C ALA A 20 3.72 4.74 -14.27
N ALA A 21 3.37 4.42 -15.50
CA ALA A 21 4.07 4.78 -16.73
C ALA A 21 3.06 5.34 -17.75
N GLY A 22 2.81 6.64 -17.69
CA GLY A 22 1.72 7.28 -18.44
C GLY A 22 0.36 6.70 -18.01
N PRO A 23 -0.49 6.23 -18.95
CA PRO A 23 -1.79 5.63 -18.61
C PRO A 23 -1.69 4.18 -18.12
N ARG A 24 -0.50 3.56 -18.14
CA ARG A 24 -0.32 2.17 -17.72
C ARG A 24 0.01 2.11 -16.24
N LEU A 25 -0.67 1.21 -15.54
CA LEU A 25 -0.43 0.90 -14.12
C LEU A 25 0.03 -0.55 -13.98
N ARG A 26 1.01 -0.78 -13.11
CA ARG A 26 1.53 -2.10 -12.76
C ARG A 26 1.48 -2.30 -11.26
N TYR A 27 0.89 -3.41 -10.83
CA TYR A 27 0.92 -3.84 -9.44
C TYR A 27 2.35 -4.15 -8.99
N VAL A 28 2.72 -3.71 -7.78
CA VAL A 28 4.01 -4.02 -7.15
C VAL A 28 3.80 -4.86 -5.90
N CYS A 29 3.04 -4.34 -4.94
CA CYS A 29 2.76 -5.06 -3.69
C CYS A 29 1.49 -4.56 -2.99
N VAL A 30 0.98 -5.41 -2.11
CA VAL A 30 0.00 -5.09 -1.07
C VAL A 30 0.50 -5.66 0.25
N VAL A 31 0.29 -4.92 1.33
CA VAL A 31 0.70 -5.29 2.68
C VAL A 31 -0.42 -4.94 3.64
N TYR A 32 -0.62 -5.80 4.63
CA TYR A 32 -1.44 -5.52 5.80
C TYR A 32 -0.56 -5.65 7.03
N THR A 33 -0.40 -4.56 7.77
CA THR A 33 0.41 -4.55 9.00
C THR A 33 -0.47 -4.50 10.22
N THR A 34 -0.14 -5.34 11.20
CA THR A 34 -0.61 -5.23 12.59
C THR A 34 0.43 -4.49 13.42
N PRO A 35 0.02 -3.63 14.37
CA PRO A 35 0.90 -3.13 15.42
C PRO A 35 1.54 -4.31 16.16
N SER A 36 2.80 -4.15 16.58
CA SER A 36 3.41 -5.12 17.49
C SER A 36 2.61 -5.18 18.79
N PRO A 37 2.34 -6.38 19.36
CA PRO A 37 1.81 -6.47 20.71
C PRO A 37 2.84 -5.82 21.64
N ARG A 38 2.46 -4.68 22.24
CA ARG A 38 3.21 -4.09 23.35
C ARG A 38 2.78 -4.78 24.64
#